data_AF-A0A1S7LPH6-F1
#
_entry.id   AF-A0A1S7LPH6-F1
#
_cell.length_a   1.000
_cell.length_b   1.000
_cell.length_c   1.000
_cell.angle_alpha   90.00
_cell.angle_beta   90.00
_cell.angle_gamma   90.00
#
_symmetry.space_group_name_H-M   'P 1'
#
loop_
_entity.id
_entity.type
_entity.pdbx_description
1 polymer ?
#
loop_
_entity_poly.entity_id
_entity_poly.type
_entity_poly.pdbx_seq_one_letter_code
_entity_poly.pdbx_strand_id
1 'polypeptide(L)'
;MGIVQTVLRAFHGGVHPDEQKALSASCAIEQMPMPKKLYVPLHQHIGKPCDPAVVIGDKVLKGQLIGKPDGFVSAPVHAPTSGTITDIVEHAVGHPSGLPMLCAVMEPDGEDKLIEGLEGVKDPFKLTPQQIRDTIRDAGIVGLGGATFPSFIKLTPPDEKAVELLIINGVECEPYLTCDDRVMQERGEELIDGIRIMLHALQANECVIGIENNKPEAIAQLEKICTKDDKISVRALPVMYPQGSEKQLIEVLTGRQVPSGGLPIDVGIICHNVATATSIRDAIRFGMPLTKCVVTVTGRGINRPANVEALLGTRTSDLLEHCGGTKPEMSKLVMGGPMMGVALYSPDAPVVKGTSGLLCLIPQETTDRPESPCIRCGSCVQVCPMSLMPNEMAWLARAEQMEDLANHDLFDCIECGTCSYVCPASIPLVHYFRYGKFTIQGDERAKHRGDIAKARTAARDERLIKEKAEKEAKKAAMKAKREAAKAAKEAEAAKAGDTPAADAAPAGDDKAARAARAAAAAKAAKAAKAAKESGGEAPADDDKAARAAKAAKAAKAAKAAKAAREAKAAKEAAGEDSAAAPEDDERAARAAKAAKAAAAAKAAKAAREAKKAAEEQGEG
;
A
#
# COMPACT_ATOMS: atom_id res chain seq x y z
N MET A 1 -27.75 -10.23 -24.28
CA MET A 1 -27.56 -8.77 -24.28
C MET A 1 -26.28 -8.52 -23.52
N GLY A 2 -25.25 -7.96 -24.17
CA GLY A 2 -23.94 -7.72 -23.53
C GLY A 2 -24.04 -6.74 -22.37
N ILE A 3 -23.07 -6.80 -21.45
CA ILE A 3 -22.99 -5.93 -20.25
C ILE A 3 -22.68 -4.48 -20.62
N VAL A 4 -22.09 -4.28 -21.80
CA VAL A 4 -21.67 -2.98 -22.34
C VAL A 4 -22.87 -2.26 -22.93
N GLN A 5 -23.03 -1.00 -22.59
CA GLN A 5 -24.18 -0.21 -23.03
C GLN A 5 -24.08 0.18 -24.50
N THR A 6 -25.18 -0.06 -25.22
CA THR A 6 -25.37 0.41 -26.60
C THR A 6 -25.37 1.94 -26.67
N VAL A 7 -25.91 2.61 -25.64
CA VAL A 7 -25.92 4.07 -25.49
C VAL A 7 -25.14 4.42 -24.23
N LEU A 8 -24.02 5.13 -24.39
CA LEU A 8 -23.16 5.53 -23.29
C LEU A 8 -23.84 6.61 -22.44
N ARG A 9 -23.78 6.47 -21.12
CA ARG A 9 -24.23 7.51 -20.18
C ARG A 9 -23.03 8.31 -19.67
N ALA A 10 -23.24 9.61 -19.46
CA ALA A 10 -22.25 10.45 -18.79
C ALA A 10 -22.29 10.19 -17.27
N PHE A 11 -21.13 10.20 -16.63
CA PHE A 11 -21.02 10.25 -15.17
C PHE A 11 -21.17 11.70 -14.68
N HIS A 12 -21.40 11.89 -13.38
CA HIS A 12 -21.54 13.21 -12.78
C HIS A 12 -20.22 13.99 -12.75
N GLY A 13 -20.26 15.31 -12.97
CA GLY A 13 -19.09 16.18 -12.79
C GLY A 13 -18.03 16.03 -13.89
N GLY A 14 -16.76 16.16 -13.51
CA GLY A 14 -15.65 16.19 -14.45
C GLY A 14 -15.37 17.59 -15.02
N VAL A 15 -14.30 17.69 -15.82
CA VAL A 15 -13.81 18.94 -16.44
C VAL A 15 -13.24 18.66 -17.84
N HIS A 16 -13.10 19.72 -18.63
CA HIS A 16 -12.48 19.70 -19.96
C HIS A 16 -11.24 20.60 -19.97
N PRO A 17 -10.10 20.12 -19.44
CA PRO A 17 -8.83 20.83 -19.56
C PRO A 17 -8.36 20.87 -21.02
N ASP A 18 -7.58 21.88 -21.38
CA ASP A 18 -6.95 21.94 -22.71
C ASP A 18 -6.06 20.71 -22.92
N GLU A 19 -6.37 19.91 -23.94
CA GLU A 19 -5.76 18.58 -24.10
C GLU A 19 -4.26 18.63 -24.35
N GLN A 20 -3.77 19.62 -25.12
CA GLN A 20 -2.35 19.83 -25.47
C GLN A 20 -1.63 18.59 -26.08
N LYS A 21 -2.35 17.52 -26.43
CA LYS A 21 -1.80 16.28 -27.01
C LYS A 21 -1.14 16.48 -28.37
N ALA A 22 -1.58 17.49 -29.13
CA ALA A 22 -1.04 17.82 -30.45
C ALA A 22 0.48 18.09 -30.46
N LEU A 23 1.08 18.41 -29.30
CA LEU A 23 2.53 18.59 -29.15
C LEU A 23 3.32 17.30 -29.39
N SER A 24 2.74 16.12 -29.11
CA SER A 24 3.46 14.83 -29.13
C SER A 24 2.69 13.67 -29.78
N ALA A 25 1.40 13.83 -30.10
CA ALA A 25 0.56 12.74 -30.63
C ALA A 25 1.07 12.16 -31.97
N SER A 26 1.69 12.99 -32.80
CA SER A 26 2.31 12.57 -34.07
C SER A 26 3.74 12.04 -33.93
N CYS A 27 4.32 12.10 -32.74
CA CYS A 27 5.66 11.61 -32.45
C CYS A 27 5.61 10.11 -32.17
N ALA A 28 6.21 9.31 -33.06
CA ALA A 28 6.34 7.87 -32.87
C ALA A 28 7.16 7.51 -31.63
N ILE A 29 7.01 6.27 -31.14
CA ILE A 29 7.81 5.76 -30.03
C ILE A 29 9.26 5.60 -30.49
N GLU A 30 10.18 6.34 -29.86
CA GLU A 30 11.61 6.25 -30.14
C GLU A 30 12.36 5.53 -29.03
N GLN A 31 13.43 4.84 -29.41
CA GLN A 31 14.38 4.23 -28.48
C GLN A 31 15.44 5.27 -28.13
N MET A 32 15.69 5.48 -26.83
CA MET A 32 16.81 6.31 -26.42
C MET A 32 18.11 5.48 -26.29
N PRO A 33 19.29 6.11 -26.43
CA PRO A 33 20.56 5.46 -26.16
C PRO A 33 20.67 4.94 -24.73
N MET A 34 21.48 3.90 -24.53
CA MET A 34 21.76 3.35 -23.20
C MET A 34 22.33 4.43 -22.27
N PRO A 35 21.68 4.70 -21.12
CA PRO A 35 22.20 5.67 -20.15
C PRO A 35 23.52 5.20 -19.54
N LYS A 36 24.37 6.16 -19.13
CA LYS A 36 25.64 5.84 -18.44
C LYS A 36 25.42 5.28 -17.04
N LYS A 37 24.34 5.69 -16.38
CA LYS A 37 23.94 5.26 -15.05
C LYS A 37 22.43 5.11 -14.97
N LEU A 38 21.97 4.11 -14.24
CA LEU A 38 20.57 3.89 -13.91
C LEU A 38 20.42 3.89 -12.38
N TYR A 39 19.43 4.61 -11.88
CA TYR A 39 19.08 4.69 -10.46
C TYR A 39 17.75 3.98 -10.25
N VAL A 40 17.76 2.69 -9.95
CA VAL A 40 16.53 1.88 -9.93
C VAL A 40 15.95 1.85 -8.52
N PRO A 41 14.80 2.51 -8.24
CA PRO A 41 14.24 2.50 -6.89
C PRO A 41 13.72 1.10 -6.53
N LEU A 42 13.93 0.68 -5.29
CA LEU A 42 13.44 -0.61 -4.78
C LEU A 42 11.98 -0.55 -4.34
N HIS A 43 11.36 0.63 -4.42
CA HIS A 43 9.95 0.84 -4.12
C HIS A 43 9.26 1.50 -5.33
N GLN A 44 8.57 0.68 -6.13
CA GLN A 44 7.91 1.10 -7.38
C GLN A 44 6.48 0.52 -7.50
N HIS A 45 5.82 0.35 -6.36
CA HIS A 45 4.44 -0.14 -6.24
C HIS A 45 3.80 0.46 -4.98
N ILE A 46 2.47 0.40 -4.86
CA ILE A 46 1.74 0.88 -3.65
C ILE A 46 2.00 0.06 -2.37
N GLY A 47 2.55 -1.14 -2.56
CA GLY A 47 2.84 -2.13 -1.53
C GLY A 47 3.96 -1.76 -0.55
N LYS A 48 4.43 -2.75 0.22
CA LYS A 48 5.61 -2.57 1.07
C LYS A 48 6.90 -2.56 0.24
N PRO A 49 7.85 -1.64 0.52
CA PRO A 49 9.14 -1.56 -0.18
C PRO A 49 9.87 -2.91 -0.27
N CYS A 50 10.60 -3.13 -1.38
CA CYS A 50 11.40 -4.33 -1.54
C CYS A 50 12.71 -4.26 -0.73
N ASP A 51 13.18 -5.42 -0.28
CA ASP A 51 14.53 -5.59 0.25
C ASP A 51 15.53 -5.74 -0.92
N PRO A 52 16.73 -5.14 -0.85
CA PRO A 52 17.76 -5.37 -1.86
C PRO A 52 18.11 -6.86 -1.99
N ALA A 53 18.17 -7.35 -3.22
CA ALA A 53 18.57 -8.73 -3.55
C ALA A 53 20.03 -8.83 -4.06
N VAL A 54 20.70 -7.69 -4.16
CA VAL A 54 22.07 -7.53 -4.66
C VAL A 54 22.89 -6.68 -3.70
N VAL A 55 24.21 -6.72 -3.84
CA VAL A 55 25.16 -5.88 -3.10
C VAL A 55 26.03 -5.06 -4.04
N ILE A 56 26.71 -4.05 -3.49
CA ILE A 56 27.65 -3.21 -4.24
C ILE A 56 28.79 -4.08 -4.80
N GLY A 57 29.09 -3.91 -6.08
CA GLY A 57 30.10 -4.68 -6.82
C GLY A 57 29.54 -5.89 -7.58
N ASP A 58 28.28 -6.27 -7.37
CA ASP A 58 27.66 -7.37 -8.12
C ASP A 58 27.55 -7.05 -9.60
N LYS A 59 27.92 -8.02 -10.44
CA LYS A 59 27.54 -8.02 -11.86
C LYS A 59 26.14 -8.60 -12.00
N VAL A 60 25.27 -7.86 -12.67
CA VAL A 60 23.88 -8.25 -12.89
C VAL A 60 23.60 -8.38 -14.38
N LEU A 61 22.73 -9.32 -14.73
CA LEU A 61 22.22 -9.48 -16.09
C LEU A 61 20.86 -8.80 -16.24
N LYS A 62 20.48 -8.47 -17.48
CA LYS A 62 19.15 -7.92 -17.77
C LYS A 62 18.07 -8.88 -17.27
N GLY A 63 17.09 -8.33 -16.57
CA GLY A 63 15.97 -9.08 -15.99
C GLY A 63 16.30 -9.82 -14.69
N GLN A 64 17.53 -9.74 -14.18
CA GLN A 64 17.88 -10.32 -12.88
C GLN A 64 17.15 -9.60 -11.74
N LEU A 65 16.68 -10.35 -10.74
CA LEU A 65 16.05 -9.80 -9.54
C LEU A 65 17.05 -8.95 -8.74
N ILE A 66 16.70 -7.70 -8.46
CA ILE A 66 17.49 -6.76 -7.63
C ILE A 66 16.73 -6.26 -6.41
N GLY A 67 15.40 -6.35 -6.40
CA GLY A 67 14.55 -6.01 -5.26
C GLY A 67 13.55 -7.13 -4.98
N LYS A 68 13.65 -7.75 -3.81
CA LYS A 68 12.78 -8.83 -3.36
C LYS A 68 11.52 -8.27 -2.70
N PRO A 69 10.31 -8.66 -3.13
CA PRO A 69 9.07 -8.15 -2.56
C PRO A 69 8.85 -8.62 -1.11
N ASP A 70 8.29 -7.76 -0.26
CA ASP A 70 7.82 -8.10 1.10
C ASP A 70 6.29 -8.10 1.17
N GLY A 71 5.70 -9.27 1.43
CA GLY A 71 4.26 -9.44 1.61
C GLY A 71 3.47 -9.59 0.31
N PHE A 72 2.15 -9.72 0.45
CA PHE A 72 1.26 -10.03 -0.68
C PHE A 72 1.07 -8.85 -1.63
N VAL A 73 0.90 -7.64 -1.09
CA VAL A 73 0.83 -6.41 -1.88
C VAL A 73 2.26 -5.87 -1.99
N SER A 74 3.02 -6.42 -2.92
CA SER A 74 4.39 -6.00 -3.29
C SER A 74 4.74 -6.64 -4.65
N ALA A 75 5.70 -6.09 -5.37
CA ALA A 75 6.11 -6.60 -6.68
C ALA A 75 7.63 -6.51 -6.87
N PRO A 76 8.29 -7.56 -7.39
CA PRO A 76 9.74 -7.58 -7.55
C PRO A 76 10.26 -6.47 -8.48
N VAL A 77 11.52 -6.09 -8.24
CA VAL A 77 12.26 -5.13 -9.07
C VAL A 77 13.41 -5.85 -9.74
N HIS A 78 13.59 -5.60 -11.04
CA HIS A 78 14.57 -6.28 -11.88
C HIS A 78 15.59 -5.29 -12.44
N ALA A 79 16.79 -5.79 -12.76
CA ALA A 79 17.80 -5.07 -13.49
C ALA A 79 17.30 -4.71 -14.90
N PRO A 80 17.25 -3.42 -15.27
CA PRO A 80 16.77 -2.98 -16.58
C PRO A 80 17.63 -3.46 -17.75
N THR A 81 18.92 -3.66 -17.50
CA THR A 81 19.94 -4.12 -18.47
C THR A 81 21.08 -4.83 -17.72
N SER A 82 22.08 -5.35 -18.42
CA SER A 82 23.29 -5.92 -17.82
C SER A 82 24.28 -4.83 -17.40
N GLY A 83 25.02 -5.08 -16.31
CA GLY A 83 25.97 -4.09 -15.80
C GLY A 83 26.48 -4.44 -14.41
N THR A 84 26.98 -3.43 -13.70
CA THR A 84 27.52 -3.56 -12.34
C THR A 84 26.77 -2.65 -11.37
N ILE A 85 26.39 -3.18 -10.21
CA ILE A 85 25.83 -2.39 -9.11
C ILE A 85 26.97 -1.58 -8.49
N THR A 86 26.91 -0.25 -8.65
CA THR A 86 27.93 0.66 -8.15
C THR A 86 27.60 1.23 -6.78
N ASP A 87 26.31 1.32 -6.43
CA ASP A 87 25.88 1.82 -5.12
C ASP A 87 24.48 1.31 -4.74
N ILE A 88 24.15 1.34 -3.45
CA ILE A 88 22.79 1.13 -2.93
C ILE A 88 22.52 2.25 -1.91
N VAL A 89 21.82 3.30 -2.35
CA VAL A 89 21.76 4.58 -1.64
C VAL A 89 20.37 5.20 -1.69
N GLU A 90 20.03 6.02 -0.69
CA GLU A 90 18.85 6.88 -0.75
C GLU A 90 19.04 7.96 -1.83
N HIS A 91 18.15 7.98 -2.81
CA HIS A 91 18.17 8.93 -3.93
C HIS A 91 16.83 9.64 -4.08
N ALA A 92 16.86 10.86 -4.59
CA ALA A 92 15.65 11.61 -4.91
C ALA A 92 14.82 10.86 -5.98
N VAL A 93 13.51 10.78 -5.76
CA VAL A 93 12.55 10.16 -6.69
C VAL A 93 11.33 11.06 -6.85
N GLY A 94 10.55 10.85 -7.92
CA GLY A 94 9.32 11.58 -8.20
C GLY A 94 8.15 11.20 -7.30
N HIS A 95 8.33 11.23 -5.97
CA HIS A 95 7.30 10.87 -4.99
C HIS A 95 6.62 12.11 -4.40
N PRO A 96 5.28 12.10 -4.18
CA PRO A 96 4.55 13.27 -3.68
C PRO A 96 5.06 13.85 -2.35
N SER A 97 5.71 13.05 -1.51
CA SER A 97 6.29 13.53 -0.24
C SER A 97 7.64 14.23 -0.39
N GLY A 98 8.30 14.14 -1.55
CA GLY A 98 9.67 14.62 -1.76
C GLY A 98 10.74 13.85 -0.98
N LEU A 99 10.38 12.75 -0.30
CA LEU A 99 11.35 11.92 0.43
C LEU A 99 12.15 11.05 -0.54
N PRO A 100 13.45 10.86 -0.29
CA PRO A 100 14.26 9.95 -1.09
C PRO A 100 13.84 8.50 -0.85
N MET A 101 14.21 7.63 -1.78
CA MET A 101 14.00 6.18 -1.67
C MET A 101 15.30 5.43 -1.92
N LEU A 102 15.42 4.25 -1.29
CA LEU A 102 16.54 3.36 -1.52
C LEU A 102 16.55 2.90 -2.99
N CYS A 103 17.65 3.16 -3.68
CA CYS A 103 17.86 2.84 -5.08
C CYS A 103 19.10 1.98 -5.24
N ALA A 104 19.03 0.99 -6.14
CA ALA A 104 20.20 0.31 -6.66
C ALA A 104 20.73 1.12 -7.85
N VAL A 105 21.95 1.65 -7.72
CA VAL A 105 22.63 2.39 -8.79
C VAL A 105 23.45 1.40 -9.60
N MET A 106 23.25 1.37 -10.91
CA MET A 106 24.03 0.53 -11.81
C MET A 106 24.67 1.32 -12.95
N GLU A 107 25.84 0.85 -13.37
CA GLU A 107 26.49 1.25 -14.60
C GLU A 107 26.29 0.13 -15.64
N PRO A 108 25.53 0.40 -16.72
CA PRO A 108 25.38 -0.57 -17.81
C PRO A 108 26.72 -0.91 -18.47
N ASP A 109 26.90 -2.18 -18.85
CA ASP A 109 28.09 -2.65 -19.57
C ASP A 109 27.98 -2.47 -21.11
N GLY A 110 26.78 -2.16 -21.60
CA GLY A 110 26.48 -2.01 -23.02
C GLY A 110 26.22 -3.33 -23.76
N GLU A 111 26.29 -4.48 -23.08
CA GLU A 111 26.04 -5.80 -23.68
C GLU A 111 24.55 -6.14 -23.73
N ASP A 112 23.74 -5.56 -22.83
CA ASP A 112 22.31 -5.82 -22.66
C ASP A 112 21.96 -7.32 -22.54
N LYS A 113 22.85 -8.09 -21.90
CA LYS A 113 22.78 -9.55 -21.84
C LYS A 113 21.67 -10.02 -20.89
N LEU A 114 20.72 -10.78 -21.44
CA LEU A 114 19.60 -11.38 -20.70
C LEU A 114 20.07 -12.50 -19.78
N ILE A 115 19.49 -12.57 -18.58
CA ILE A 115 19.69 -13.70 -17.67
C ILE A 115 19.14 -15.01 -18.27
N GLU A 116 19.85 -16.11 -18.05
CA GLU A 116 19.42 -17.44 -18.47
C GLU A 116 18.16 -17.88 -17.69
N GLY A 117 17.29 -18.68 -18.31
CA GLY A 117 16.09 -19.23 -17.68
C GLY A 117 14.83 -18.34 -17.76
N LEU A 118 14.92 -17.14 -18.34
CA LEU A 118 13.75 -16.32 -18.71
C LEU A 118 13.21 -16.70 -20.11
N GLU A 119 13.04 -17.99 -20.37
CA GLU A 119 12.46 -18.43 -21.63
C GLU A 119 10.95 -18.20 -21.62
N GLY A 120 10.47 -17.44 -22.61
CA GLY A 120 9.05 -17.21 -22.78
C GLY A 120 8.31 -18.43 -23.35
N VAL A 121 6.99 -18.41 -23.21
CA VAL A 121 6.11 -19.50 -23.64
C VAL A 121 5.55 -19.19 -25.02
N LYS A 122 5.88 -20.05 -26.01
CA LYS A 122 5.40 -19.91 -27.40
C LYS A 122 3.88 -19.92 -27.50
N ASP A 123 3.24 -20.82 -26.76
CA ASP A 123 1.79 -20.97 -26.71
C ASP A 123 1.28 -20.73 -25.27
N PRO A 124 0.91 -19.47 -24.94
CA PRO A 124 0.52 -19.11 -23.58
C PRO A 124 -0.79 -19.76 -23.14
N PHE A 125 -1.61 -20.24 -24.07
CA PHE A 125 -2.94 -20.80 -23.77
C PHE A 125 -2.88 -22.24 -23.25
N LYS A 126 -1.70 -22.88 -23.32
CA LYS A 126 -1.43 -24.17 -22.65
C LYS A 126 -1.13 -24.01 -21.15
N LEU A 127 -0.81 -22.80 -20.71
CA LEU A 127 -0.59 -22.53 -19.30
C LEU A 127 -1.92 -22.51 -18.56
N THR A 128 -1.88 -22.95 -17.31
CA THR A 128 -2.99 -22.74 -16.39
C THR A 128 -3.10 -21.25 -16.03
N PRO A 129 -4.30 -20.75 -15.68
CA PRO A 129 -4.47 -19.39 -15.20
C PRO A 129 -3.53 -19.04 -14.04
N GLN A 130 -3.28 -19.98 -13.13
CA GLN A 130 -2.37 -19.78 -12.01
C GLN A 130 -0.92 -19.58 -12.46
N GLN A 131 -0.42 -20.38 -13.39
CA GLN A 131 0.93 -20.22 -13.94
C GLN A 131 1.13 -18.85 -14.59
N ILE A 132 0.13 -18.36 -15.34
CA ILE A 132 0.19 -17.02 -15.94
C ILE A 132 0.31 -15.95 -14.84
N ARG A 133 -0.50 -16.05 -13.78
CA ARG A 133 -0.46 -15.10 -12.66
C ARG A 133 0.87 -15.14 -11.91
N ASP A 134 1.43 -16.33 -11.71
CA ASP A 134 2.74 -16.50 -11.09
C ASP A 134 3.85 -15.87 -11.96
N THR A 135 3.85 -16.10 -13.28
CA THR A 135 4.81 -15.42 -14.18
C THR A 135 4.65 -13.90 -14.14
N ILE A 136 3.42 -13.38 -14.13
CA ILE A 136 3.17 -11.93 -14.06
C ILE A 136 3.66 -11.34 -12.73
N ARG A 137 3.45 -12.06 -11.62
CA ARG A 137 3.97 -11.69 -10.29
C ARG A 137 5.49 -11.64 -10.33
N ASP A 138 6.12 -12.71 -10.80
CA ASP A 138 7.57 -12.87 -10.76
C ASP A 138 8.27 -11.91 -11.72
N ALA A 139 7.63 -11.55 -12.84
CA ALA A 139 8.08 -10.50 -13.77
C ALA A 139 7.97 -9.07 -13.21
N GLY A 140 7.32 -8.89 -12.05
CA GLY A 140 7.21 -7.60 -11.38
C GLY A 140 6.26 -6.61 -12.06
N ILE A 141 5.25 -7.11 -12.79
CA ILE A 141 4.31 -6.25 -13.50
C ILE A 141 3.34 -5.60 -12.53
N VAL A 142 3.20 -4.29 -12.67
CA VAL A 142 2.23 -3.47 -11.92
C VAL A 142 1.30 -2.76 -12.90
N GLY A 143 0.19 -2.21 -12.40
CA GLY A 143 -0.68 -1.35 -13.18
C GLY A 143 0.04 -0.07 -13.59
N LEU A 144 0.33 0.07 -14.89
CA LEU A 144 1.09 1.18 -15.45
C LEU A 144 0.26 2.47 -15.65
N GLY A 145 -1.03 2.44 -15.34
CA GLY A 145 -1.90 3.62 -15.34
C GLY A 145 -1.73 4.58 -14.15
N GLY A 146 -0.62 4.49 -13.41
CA GLY A 146 -0.26 5.43 -12.34
C GLY A 146 -0.15 4.82 -10.94
N ALA A 147 -1.20 4.16 -10.42
CA ALA A 147 -1.23 3.69 -9.03
C ALA A 147 -0.19 2.58 -8.71
N THR A 148 0.39 1.93 -9.73
CA THR A 148 1.39 0.86 -9.57
C THR A 148 0.95 -0.29 -8.65
N PHE A 149 -0.34 -0.64 -8.71
CA PHE A 149 -0.87 -1.80 -7.99
C PHE A 149 -0.40 -3.10 -8.66
N PRO A 150 0.09 -4.13 -7.93
CA PRO A 150 0.58 -5.36 -8.55
C PRO A 150 -0.48 -6.04 -9.44
N SER A 151 -0.15 -6.28 -10.71
CA SER A 151 -1.13 -6.73 -11.71
C SER A 151 -1.63 -8.14 -11.43
N PHE A 152 -0.78 -9.02 -10.90
CA PHE A 152 -1.18 -10.39 -10.58
C PHE A 152 -2.33 -10.46 -9.56
N ILE A 153 -2.40 -9.48 -8.63
CA ILE A 153 -3.47 -9.41 -7.63
C ILE A 153 -4.79 -9.07 -8.32
N LYS A 154 -4.80 -8.07 -9.21
CA LYS A 154 -5.99 -7.76 -10.03
C LYS A 154 -6.41 -8.95 -10.89
N LEU A 155 -5.45 -9.76 -11.34
CA LEU A 155 -5.71 -10.97 -12.12
C LEU A 155 -6.11 -12.20 -11.28
N THR A 156 -6.14 -12.09 -9.95
CA THR A 156 -6.55 -13.18 -9.04
C THR A 156 -7.91 -12.82 -8.43
N PRO A 157 -9.02 -12.95 -9.17
CA PRO A 157 -10.35 -12.73 -8.59
C PRO A 157 -10.60 -13.75 -7.46
N PRO A 158 -11.39 -13.39 -6.44
CA PRO A 158 -11.83 -14.35 -5.42
C PRO A 158 -12.58 -15.53 -6.06
N ASP A 159 -12.39 -16.75 -5.54
CA ASP A 159 -12.96 -17.99 -6.12
C ASP A 159 -14.49 -17.93 -6.32
N GLU A 160 -15.19 -17.14 -5.52
CA GLU A 160 -16.65 -16.96 -5.55
C GLU A 160 -17.12 -15.93 -6.59
N LYS A 161 -16.21 -15.14 -7.18
CA LYS A 161 -16.53 -14.02 -8.07
C LYS A 161 -16.01 -14.28 -9.48
N ALA A 162 -16.93 -14.58 -10.39
CA ALA A 162 -16.62 -14.66 -11.80
C ALA A 162 -16.36 -13.26 -12.39
N VAL A 163 -15.42 -13.19 -13.34
CA VAL A 163 -15.14 -11.96 -14.07
C VAL A 163 -16.02 -11.93 -15.31
N GLU A 164 -17.01 -11.05 -15.31
CA GLU A 164 -17.91 -10.90 -16.44
C GLU A 164 -17.25 -10.12 -17.58
N LEU A 165 -16.54 -9.04 -17.26
CA LEU A 165 -15.97 -8.11 -18.23
C LEU A 165 -14.56 -7.67 -17.83
N LEU A 166 -13.61 -7.79 -18.75
CA LEU A 166 -12.32 -7.12 -18.70
C LEU A 166 -12.42 -5.77 -19.43
N ILE A 167 -12.05 -4.69 -18.77
CA ILE A 167 -11.92 -3.37 -19.39
C ILE A 167 -10.44 -3.04 -19.56
N ILE A 168 -10.07 -2.69 -20.79
CA ILE A 168 -8.77 -2.12 -21.09
C ILE A 168 -8.93 -0.60 -21.23
N ASN A 169 -8.31 0.11 -20.29
CA ASN A 169 -8.34 1.55 -20.21
C ASN A 169 -7.30 2.15 -21.16
N GLY A 170 -7.77 2.58 -22.34
CA GLY A 170 -7.02 3.38 -23.31
C GLY A 170 -7.50 4.83 -23.36
N VAL A 171 -8.15 5.33 -22.29
CA VAL A 171 -8.71 6.69 -22.25
C VAL A 171 -7.60 7.72 -22.28
N GLU A 172 -6.56 7.55 -21.44
CA GLU A 172 -5.44 8.49 -21.31
C GLU A 172 -5.91 9.96 -21.19
N CYS A 173 -6.76 10.23 -20.18
CA CYS A 173 -7.42 11.53 -20.04
C CYS A 173 -6.53 12.65 -19.47
N GLU A 174 -5.32 12.35 -18.97
CA GLU A 174 -4.37 13.38 -18.55
C GLU A 174 -3.98 14.24 -19.77
N PRO A 175 -4.06 15.57 -19.67
CA PRO A 175 -3.56 16.45 -20.72
C PRO A 175 -2.09 16.21 -21.00
N TYR A 176 -1.65 16.60 -22.20
CA TYR A 176 -0.29 16.46 -22.75
C TYR A 176 0.18 15.03 -23.03
N LEU A 177 -0.20 14.03 -22.22
CA LEU A 177 0.30 12.66 -22.35
C LEU A 177 -0.21 11.99 -23.62
N THR A 178 0.63 11.20 -24.28
CA THR A 178 0.29 10.46 -25.51
C THR A 178 0.93 9.06 -25.58
N CYS A 179 1.56 8.59 -24.51
CA CYS A 179 2.28 7.32 -24.47
C CYS A 179 1.37 6.12 -24.73
N ASP A 180 0.18 6.09 -24.12
CA ASP A 180 -0.80 5.02 -24.29
C ASP A 180 -1.44 5.09 -25.68
N ASP A 181 -1.71 6.29 -26.18
CA ASP A 181 -2.16 6.51 -27.57
C ASP A 181 -1.17 5.91 -28.58
N ARG A 182 0.12 6.25 -28.45
CA ARG A 182 1.16 5.69 -29.32
C ARG A 182 1.30 4.18 -29.18
N VAL A 183 1.18 3.63 -27.98
CA VAL A 183 1.21 2.17 -27.76
C VAL A 183 0.04 1.49 -28.49
N MET A 184 -1.17 2.05 -28.44
CA MET A 184 -2.33 1.50 -29.16
C MET A 184 -2.15 1.55 -30.69
N GLN A 185 -1.57 2.64 -31.21
CA GLN A 185 -1.32 2.79 -32.65
C GLN A 185 -0.20 1.88 -33.17
N GLU A 186 0.93 1.84 -32.47
CA GLU A 186 2.16 1.18 -32.95
C GLU A 186 2.28 -0.28 -32.51
N ARG A 187 1.71 -0.61 -31.34
CA ARG A 187 1.80 -1.94 -30.73
C ARG A 187 0.44 -2.60 -30.53
N GLY A 188 -0.49 -2.31 -31.44
CA GLY A 188 -1.86 -2.81 -31.37
C GLY A 188 -1.95 -4.34 -31.37
N GLU A 189 -1.14 -5.02 -32.18
CA GLU A 189 -1.14 -6.50 -32.23
C GLU A 189 -0.60 -7.11 -30.93
N GLU A 190 0.45 -6.52 -30.35
CA GLU A 190 0.98 -6.92 -29.04
C GLU A 190 -0.01 -6.65 -27.91
N LEU A 191 -0.75 -5.55 -27.99
CA LEU A 191 -1.81 -5.22 -27.05
C LEU A 191 -2.94 -6.27 -27.09
N ILE A 192 -3.48 -6.57 -28.28
CA ILE A 192 -4.55 -7.57 -28.41
C ILE A 192 -4.08 -8.95 -27.95
N ASP A 193 -2.85 -9.33 -28.27
CA ASP A 193 -2.25 -10.58 -27.79
C ASP A 193 -2.13 -10.64 -26.26
N GLY A 194 -1.71 -9.54 -25.62
CA GLY A 194 -1.73 -9.41 -24.16
C GLY A 194 -3.12 -9.51 -23.56
N ILE A 195 -4.12 -8.91 -24.21
CA ILE A 195 -5.53 -9.00 -23.80
C ILE A 195 -6.04 -10.44 -23.86
N ARG A 196 -5.71 -11.20 -24.91
CA ARG A 196 -6.08 -12.62 -25.01
C ARG A 196 -5.49 -13.44 -23.86
N ILE A 197 -4.24 -13.17 -23.49
CA ILE A 197 -3.57 -13.82 -22.34
C ILE A 197 -4.29 -13.44 -21.03
N MET A 198 -4.65 -12.17 -20.84
CA MET A 198 -5.41 -11.72 -19.67
C MET A 198 -6.79 -12.36 -19.58
N LEU A 199 -7.53 -12.45 -20.70
CA LEU A 199 -8.83 -13.12 -20.77
C LEU A 199 -8.71 -14.58 -20.32
N HIS A 200 -7.66 -15.28 -20.76
CA HIS A 200 -7.38 -16.66 -20.33
C HIS A 200 -6.98 -16.73 -18.85
N ALA A 201 -6.18 -15.79 -18.33
CA ALA A 201 -5.81 -15.76 -16.92
C ALA A 201 -6.98 -15.47 -15.96
N LEU A 202 -7.94 -14.66 -16.42
CA LEU A 202 -9.14 -14.27 -15.67
C LEU A 202 -10.31 -15.24 -15.87
N GLN A 203 -10.27 -16.05 -16.93
CA GLN A 203 -11.44 -16.80 -17.42
C GLN A 203 -12.64 -15.86 -17.66
N ALA A 204 -12.37 -14.64 -18.15
CA ALA A 204 -13.39 -13.63 -18.37
C ALA A 204 -14.18 -13.90 -19.67
N ASN A 205 -15.44 -13.46 -19.70
CA ASN A 205 -16.33 -13.72 -20.83
C ASN A 205 -15.99 -12.84 -22.04
N GLU A 206 -15.84 -11.54 -21.80
CA GLU A 206 -15.68 -10.50 -22.83
C GLU A 206 -14.65 -9.45 -22.40
N CYS A 207 -14.10 -8.72 -23.36
CA CYS A 207 -13.21 -7.59 -23.16
C CYS A 207 -13.66 -6.36 -23.96
N VAL A 208 -13.59 -5.18 -23.34
CA VAL A 208 -13.78 -3.89 -24.01
C VAL A 208 -12.58 -2.99 -23.82
N ILE A 209 -12.09 -2.43 -24.93
CA ILE A 209 -11.07 -1.39 -24.93
C ILE A 209 -11.79 -0.04 -25.01
N GLY A 210 -11.77 0.72 -23.91
CA GLY A 210 -12.37 2.05 -23.84
C GLY A 210 -11.34 3.12 -24.26
N ILE A 211 -11.65 3.88 -25.30
CA ILE A 211 -10.74 4.90 -25.88
C ILE A 211 -11.52 6.19 -26.11
N GLU A 212 -10.96 7.34 -25.76
CA GLU A 212 -11.58 8.63 -26.09
C GLU A 212 -11.57 8.90 -27.60
N ASN A 213 -12.61 9.55 -28.10
CA ASN A 213 -12.80 9.82 -29.53
C ASN A 213 -11.85 10.88 -30.11
N ASN A 214 -11.00 11.51 -29.30
CA ASN A 214 -9.87 12.34 -29.74
C ASN A 214 -8.66 11.54 -30.26
N LYS A 215 -8.72 10.20 -30.24
CA LYS A 215 -7.66 9.30 -30.73
C LYS A 215 -8.15 8.43 -31.91
N PRO A 216 -8.57 9.03 -33.04
CA PRO A 216 -9.19 8.29 -34.13
C PRO A 216 -8.27 7.24 -34.77
N GLU A 217 -6.96 7.49 -34.83
CA GLU A 217 -5.97 6.56 -35.37
C GLU A 217 -5.85 5.29 -34.52
N ALA A 218 -5.81 5.44 -33.19
CA ALA A 218 -5.78 4.30 -32.27
C ALA A 218 -7.06 3.47 -32.35
N ILE A 219 -8.22 4.12 -32.42
CA ILE A 219 -9.52 3.45 -32.57
C ILE A 219 -9.54 2.65 -33.88
N ALA A 220 -9.24 3.29 -35.01
CA ALA A 220 -9.27 2.64 -36.32
C ALA A 220 -8.31 1.45 -36.41
N GLN A 221 -7.11 1.59 -35.84
CA GLN A 221 -6.11 0.53 -35.83
C GLN A 221 -6.57 -0.68 -34.99
N LEU A 222 -7.09 -0.44 -33.79
CA LEU A 222 -7.55 -1.53 -32.92
C LEU A 222 -8.83 -2.18 -33.42
N GLU A 223 -9.78 -1.41 -33.97
CA GLU A 223 -10.98 -1.96 -34.62
C GLU A 223 -10.60 -2.91 -35.76
N LYS A 224 -9.63 -2.53 -36.59
CA LYS A 224 -9.11 -3.38 -37.67
C LYS A 224 -8.53 -4.70 -37.14
N ILE A 225 -7.75 -4.67 -36.06
CA ILE A 225 -7.12 -5.86 -35.49
C ILE A 225 -8.16 -6.77 -34.81
N CYS A 226 -9.09 -6.18 -34.06
CA CYS A 226 -10.13 -6.90 -33.30
C CYS A 226 -11.16 -7.61 -34.18
N THR A 227 -11.24 -7.32 -35.49
CA THR A 227 -12.13 -8.07 -36.41
C THR A 227 -11.92 -9.59 -36.40
N LYS A 228 -10.79 -10.06 -35.85
CA LYS A 228 -10.43 -11.47 -35.72
C LYS A 228 -10.90 -12.11 -34.40
N ASP A 229 -11.44 -11.33 -33.46
CA ASP A 229 -11.77 -11.79 -32.10
C ASP A 229 -13.23 -11.54 -31.75
N ASP A 230 -13.97 -12.61 -31.45
CA ASP A 230 -15.39 -12.50 -31.07
C ASP A 230 -15.59 -11.93 -29.66
N LYS A 231 -14.55 -11.94 -28.82
CA LYS A 231 -14.60 -11.54 -27.40
C LYS A 231 -14.07 -10.15 -27.11
N ILE A 232 -13.39 -9.51 -28.06
CA ILE A 232 -12.69 -8.24 -27.85
C ILE A 232 -13.36 -7.19 -28.72
N SER A 233 -13.80 -6.09 -28.11
CA SER A 233 -14.37 -4.96 -28.85
C SER A 233 -13.75 -3.64 -28.42
N VAL A 234 -13.78 -2.68 -29.35
CA VAL A 234 -13.31 -1.31 -29.11
C VAL A 234 -14.51 -0.40 -28.94
N ARG A 235 -14.45 0.51 -27.97
CA ARG A 235 -15.52 1.46 -27.68
C ARG A 235 -14.96 2.88 -27.60
N ALA A 236 -15.34 3.70 -28.57
CA ALA A 236 -15.10 5.14 -28.54
C ALA A 236 -15.95 5.82 -27.46
N LEU A 237 -15.31 6.68 -26.66
CA LEU A 237 -15.87 7.40 -25.52
C LEU A 237 -15.78 8.92 -25.73
N PRO A 238 -16.67 9.72 -25.14
CA PRO A 238 -16.53 11.17 -25.18
C PRO A 238 -15.37 11.64 -24.30
N VAL A 239 -14.57 12.60 -24.79
CA VAL A 239 -13.46 13.20 -24.02
C VAL A 239 -13.99 13.86 -22.74
N MET A 240 -13.51 13.39 -21.59
CA MET A 240 -13.88 13.97 -20.30
C MET A 240 -12.85 13.59 -19.23
N TYR A 241 -12.34 14.56 -18.48
CA TYR A 241 -11.50 14.25 -17.33
C TYR A 241 -12.35 14.17 -16.05
N PRO A 242 -12.20 13.15 -15.17
CA PRO A 242 -11.24 12.04 -15.19
C PRO A 242 -11.91 10.71 -15.62
N GLN A 243 -12.40 10.60 -16.86
CA GLN A 243 -13.05 9.38 -17.36
C GLN A 243 -12.12 8.16 -17.29
N GLY A 244 -10.79 8.36 -17.31
CA GLY A 244 -9.81 7.29 -17.15
C GLY A 244 -9.75 6.71 -15.73
N SER A 245 -10.44 7.28 -14.75
CA SER A 245 -10.60 6.65 -13.44
C SER A 245 -11.43 5.37 -13.54
N GLU A 246 -11.01 4.33 -12.83
CA GLU A 246 -11.60 2.99 -12.89
C GLU A 246 -13.12 3.00 -12.63
N LYS A 247 -13.58 3.74 -11.62
CA LYS A 247 -15.02 3.83 -11.27
C LYS A 247 -15.83 4.54 -12.37
N GLN A 248 -15.33 5.65 -12.89
CA GLN A 248 -16.00 6.44 -13.93
C GLN A 248 -16.05 5.70 -15.27
N LEU A 249 -14.96 5.03 -15.65
CA LEU A 249 -14.90 4.23 -16.88
C LEU A 249 -15.92 3.08 -16.85
N ILE A 250 -16.03 2.38 -15.71
CA ILE A 250 -17.02 1.32 -15.51
C ILE A 250 -18.45 1.87 -15.66
N GLU A 251 -18.74 3.02 -15.04
CA GLU A 251 -20.06 3.64 -15.11
C GLU A 251 -20.43 4.05 -16.54
N VAL A 252 -19.50 4.66 -17.29
CA VAL A 252 -19.76 5.07 -18.67
C VAL A 252 -20.00 3.87 -19.59
N LEU A 253 -19.21 2.80 -19.44
CA LEU A 253 -19.30 1.63 -20.31
C LEU A 253 -20.46 0.70 -19.97
N THR A 254 -20.83 0.58 -18.69
CA THR A 254 -21.77 -0.45 -18.21
C THR A 254 -22.99 0.12 -17.50
N GLY A 255 -22.93 1.36 -17.00
CA GLY A 255 -23.91 1.97 -16.12
C GLY A 255 -23.95 1.39 -14.71
N ARG A 256 -23.03 0.48 -14.36
CA ARG A 256 -22.86 -0.02 -13.00
C ARG A 256 -21.96 0.96 -12.24
N GLN A 257 -22.25 1.16 -10.96
CA GLN A 257 -21.38 1.94 -10.07
C GLN A 257 -20.70 1.00 -9.08
N VAL A 258 -19.41 1.21 -8.87
CA VAL A 258 -18.64 0.49 -7.84
C VAL A 258 -19.01 1.08 -6.47
N PRO A 259 -19.46 0.27 -5.50
CA PRO A 259 -19.87 0.76 -4.19
C PRO A 259 -18.70 1.41 -3.44
N SER A 260 -19.03 2.31 -2.49
CA SER A 260 -18.03 2.88 -1.56
C SER A 260 -17.30 1.77 -0.81
N GLY A 261 -15.98 1.89 -0.71
CA GLY A 261 -15.09 0.86 -0.13
C GLY A 261 -15.01 -0.46 -0.91
N GLY A 262 -15.80 -0.65 -1.96
CA GLY A 262 -15.80 -1.83 -2.81
C GLY A 262 -14.74 -1.78 -3.91
N LEU A 263 -14.54 -2.94 -4.54
CA LEU A 263 -13.64 -3.13 -5.67
C LEU A 263 -14.44 -3.34 -6.97
N PRO A 264 -13.88 -3.03 -8.15
CA PRO A 264 -14.50 -3.32 -9.45
C PRO A 264 -15.01 -4.75 -9.61
N ILE A 265 -14.32 -5.73 -9.02
CA ILE A 265 -14.74 -7.13 -9.08
C ILE A 265 -16.07 -7.39 -8.34
N ASP A 266 -16.47 -6.51 -7.42
CA ASP A 266 -17.78 -6.60 -6.74
C ASP A 266 -18.95 -6.35 -7.70
N VAL A 267 -18.70 -5.73 -8.84
CA VAL A 267 -19.66 -5.57 -9.95
C VAL A 267 -19.32 -6.44 -11.15
N GLY A 268 -18.44 -7.45 -10.96
CA GLY A 268 -18.04 -8.42 -11.99
C GLY A 268 -17.04 -7.90 -13.02
N ILE A 269 -16.34 -6.79 -12.74
CA ILE A 269 -15.51 -6.09 -13.73
C ILE A 269 -14.07 -5.96 -13.24
N ILE A 270 -13.11 -6.08 -14.15
CA ILE A 270 -11.69 -5.82 -13.87
C ILE A 270 -11.17 -4.81 -14.89
N CYS A 271 -10.42 -3.79 -14.44
CA CYS A 271 -9.80 -2.82 -15.34
C CYS A 271 -8.27 -2.90 -15.31
N HIS A 272 -7.67 -2.93 -16.50
CA HIS A 272 -6.22 -2.83 -16.72
C HIS A 272 -5.90 -1.74 -17.74
N ASN A 273 -4.69 -1.18 -17.68
CA ASN A 273 -4.21 -0.18 -18.64
C ASN A 273 -3.56 -0.85 -19.86
N VAL A 274 -3.53 -0.15 -21.00
CA VAL A 274 -2.98 -0.65 -22.28
C VAL A 274 -1.51 -1.08 -22.17
N ALA A 275 -0.64 -0.28 -21.55
CA ALA A 275 0.78 -0.62 -21.38
C ALA A 275 0.97 -1.82 -20.43
N THR A 276 0.02 -2.05 -19.53
CA THR A 276 0.04 -3.22 -18.64
C THR A 276 -0.22 -4.51 -19.42
N ALA A 277 -1.12 -4.47 -20.41
CA ALA A 277 -1.41 -5.61 -21.27
C ALA A 277 -0.25 -5.99 -22.18
N THR A 278 0.41 -5.00 -22.80
CA THR A 278 1.62 -5.25 -23.60
C THR A 278 2.77 -5.79 -22.75
N SER A 279 2.95 -5.28 -21.53
CA SER A 279 3.96 -5.82 -20.59
C SER A 279 3.68 -7.27 -20.17
N ILE A 280 2.40 -7.63 -19.99
CA ILE A 280 2.00 -9.01 -19.68
C ILE A 280 2.30 -9.96 -20.84
N ARG A 281 2.04 -9.52 -22.07
CA ARG A 281 2.44 -10.26 -23.27
C ARG A 281 3.94 -10.52 -23.27
N ASP A 282 4.74 -9.49 -23.01
CA ASP A 282 6.21 -9.61 -23.03
C ASP A 282 6.74 -10.58 -21.96
N ALA A 283 6.22 -10.51 -20.74
CA ALA A 283 6.58 -11.43 -19.67
C ALA A 283 6.21 -12.88 -19.99
N ILE A 284 5.03 -13.12 -20.57
CA ILE A 284 4.56 -14.48 -20.83
C ILE A 284 5.22 -15.08 -22.07
N ARG A 285 5.29 -14.32 -23.18
CA ARG A 285 5.79 -14.85 -24.46
C ARG A 285 7.29 -14.82 -24.60
N PHE A 286 7.97 -13.91 -23.90
CA PHE A 286 9.42 -13.70 -24.03
C PHE A 286 10.15 -13.82 -22.70
N GLY A 287 9.44 -14.08 -21.59
CA GLY A 287 10.06 -14.14 -20.27
C GLY A 287 10.58 -12.79 -19.79
N MET A 288 10.19 -11.69 -20.43
CA MET A 288 10.77 -10.37 -20.17
C MET A 288 10.11 -9.70 -18.96
N PRO A 289 10.83 -9.47 -17.85
CA PRO A 289 10.31 -8.69 -16.74
C PRO A 289 10.15 -7.22 -17.12
N LEU A 290 9.35 -6.50 -16.32
CA LEU A 290 9.12 -5.07 -16.51
C LEU A 290 10.41 -4.28 -16.23
N THR A 291 11.11 -3.92 -17.31
CA THR A 291 12.43 -3.29 -17.31
C THR A 291 12.45 -1.93 -18.01
N LYS A 292 11.38 -1.63 -18.76
CA LYS A 292 11.23 -0.41 -19.56
C LYS A 292 9.77 0.04 -19.58
N CYS A 293 9.55 1.32 -19.85
CA CYS A 293 8.23 1.89 -20.10
C CYS A 293 8.31 2.96 -21.20
N VAL A 294 7.17 3.29 -21.80
CA VAL A 294 7.04 4.41 -22.73
C VAL A 294 6.64 5.65 -21.95
N VAL A 295 7.40 6.73 -22.11
CA VAL A 295 7.22 8.00 -21.40
C VAL A 295 7.01 9.12 -22.41
N THR A 296 5.94 9.91 -22.27
CA THR A 296 5.75 11.13 -23.05
C THR A 296 6.58 12.27 -22.46
N VAL A 297 7.54 12.81 -23.22
CA VAL A 297 8.29 14.02 -22.85
C VAL A 297 7.74 15.18 -23.67
N THR A 298 7.13 16.18 -23.01
CA THR A 298 6.38 17.24 -23.71
C THR A 298 6.24 18.51 -22.85
N GLY A 299 5.43 19.47 -23.31
CA GLY A 299 5.29 20.82 -22.75
C GLY A 299 6.02 21.86 -23.58
N ARG A 300 5.72 23.15 -23.42
CA ARG A 300 6.37 24.18 -24.26
C ARG A 300 7.81 24.45 -23.84
N GLY A 301 8.22 24.01 -22.66
CA GLY A 301 9.56 24.16 -22.11
C GLY A 301 10.58 23.13 -22.60
N ILE A 302 10.21 22.14 -23.42
CA ILE A 302 11.17 21.22 -24.07
C ILE A 302 11.42 21.63 -25.54
N ASN A 303 12.64 21.40 -26.03
CA ASN A 303 12.99 21.69 -27.43
C ASN A 303 12.33 20.72 -28.42
N ARG A 304 12.32 19.41 -28.12
CA ARG A 304 11.73 18.38 -28.98
C ARG A 304 10.82 17.46 -28.17
N PRO A 305 9.49 17.66 -28.20
CA PRO A 305 8.55 16.69 -27.65
C PRO A 305 8.70 15.32 -28.31
N ALA A 306 8.55 14.24 -27.54
CA ALA A 306 8.70 12.87 -28.02
C ALA A 306 8.00 11.85 -27.11
N ASN A 307 7.74 10.66 -27.64
CA ASN A 307 7.37 9.48 -26.85
C ASN A 307 8.58 8.54 -26.83
N VAL A 308 9.16 8.32 -25.65
CA VAL A 308 10.45 7.64 -25.52
C VAL A 308 10.27 6.33 -24.77
N GLU A 309 10.74 5.21 -25.33
CA GLU A 309 10.91 3.98 -24.56
C GLU A 309 12.18 4.08 -23.72
N ALA A 310 12.01 4.20 -22.41
CA ALA A 310 13.08 4.40 -21.44
C ALA A 310 13.23 3.18 -20.54
N LEU A 311 14.48 2.84 -20.21
CA LEU A 311 14.75 1.86 -19.16
C LEU A 311 14.33 2.43 -17.80
N LEU A 312 13.82 1.57 -16.92
CA LEU A 312 13.56 1.96 -15.53
C LEU A 312 14.88 2.38 -14.87
N GLY A 313 14.84 3.45 -14.08
CA GLY A 313 16.04 4.03 -13.47
C GLY A 313 16.76 5.06 -14.34
N THR A 314 16.37 5.26 -15.59
CA THR A 314 16.89 6.37 -16.43
C THR A 314 16.58 7.69 -15.75
N ARG A 315 17.54 8.61 -15.63
CA ARG A 315 17.26 9.91 -15.01
C ARG A 315 16.43 10.77 -15.94
N THR A 316 15.62 11.64 -15.35
CA THR A 316 14.88 12.63 -16.11
C THR A 316 15.83 13.55 -16.89
N SER A 317 17.00 13.90 -16.36
CA SER A 317 18.04 14.65 -17.08
C SER A 317 18.44 13.99 -18.40
N ASP A 318 18.65 12.67 -18.40
CA ASP A 318 19.09 11.92 -19.58
C ASP A 318 17.98 11.89 -20.65
N LEU A 319 16.71 11.84 -20.23
CA LEU A 319 15.54 11.98 -21.12
C LEU A 319 15.42 13.39 -21.69
N LEU A 320 15.59 14.42 -20.87
CA LEU A 320 15.53 15.82 -21.33
C LEU A 320 16.63 16.09 -22.35
N GLU A 321 17.85 15.61 -22.12
CA GLU A 321 18.97 15.69 -23.07
C GLU A 321 18.65 14.98 -24.38
N HIS A 322 18.08 13.77 -24.33
CA HIS A 322 17.64 13.04 -25.54
C HIS A 322 16.59 13.82 -26.35
N CYS A 323 15.71 14.55 -25.65
CA CYS A 323 14.70 15.43 -26.24
C CYS A 323 15.23 16.83 -26.62
N GLY A 324 16.55 16.98 -26.79
CA GLY A 324 17.18 18.22 -27.25
C GLY A 324 17.33 19.29 -26.17
N GLY A 325 17.17 18.94 -24.90
CA GLY A 325 17.29 19.83 -23.75
C GLY A 325 16.06 20.72 -23.52
N THR A 326 16.09 21.43 -22.40
CA THR A 326 15.04 22.36 -21.97
C THR A 326 15.28 23.76 -22.53
N LYS A 327 14.20 24.50 -22.73
CA LYS A 327 14.25 25.92 -23.09
C LYS A 327 14.53 26.79 -21.86
N PRO A 328 15.13 27.99 -22.04
CA PRO A 328 15.42 28.91 -20.93
C PRO A 328 14.18 29.34 -20.13
N GLU A 329 13.01 29.35 -20.76
CA GLU A 329 11.74 29.76 -20.13
C GLU A 329 11.08 28.65 -19.29
N MET A 330 11.64 27.43 -19.26
CA MET A 330 11.09 26.34 -18.46
C MET A 330 11.08 26.74 -16.97
N SER A 331 9.89 26.74 -16.36
CA SER A 331 9.70 27.10 -14.96
C SER A 331 9.38 25.91 -14.06
N LYS A 332 8.78 24.85 -14.61
CA LYS A 332 8.30 23.72 -13.82
C LYS A 332 8.47 22.40 -14.56
N LEU A 333 8.96 21.41 -13.84
CA LEU A 333 9.09 20.04 -14.30
C LEU A 333 8.13 19.14 -13.51
N VAL A 334 7.27 18.39 -14.20
CA VAL A 334 6.28 17.51 -13.58
C VAL A 334 6.44 16.09 -14.13
N MET A 335 6.50 15.10 -13.25
CA MET A 335 6.43 13.68 -13.60
C MET A 335 4.97 13.21 -13.56
N GLY A 336 4.47 12.68 -14.68
CA GLY A 336 3.06 12.37 -14.92
C GLY A 336 2.33 13.49 -15.67
N GLY A 337 1.00 13.54 -15.56
CA GLY A 337 0.16 14.57 -16.16
C GLY A 337 0.00 15.82 -15.26
N PRO A 338 -0.56 16.93 -15.77
CA PRO A 338 -0.71 18.15 -14.98
C PRO A 338 -1.74 18.04 -13.85
N MET A 339 -2.66 17.07 -13.90
CA MET A 339 -3.72 16.94 -12.90
C MET A 339 -3.26 16.12 -11.69
N MET A 340 -2.67 14.94 -11.90
CA MET A 340 -2.24 14.03 -10.83
C MET A 340 -0.74 13.94 -10.63
N GLY A 341 0.07 14.50 -11.53
CA GLY A 341 1.53 14.39 -11.52
C GLY A 341 2.22 15.05 -10.33
N VAL A 342 3.50 14.73 -10.19
CA VAL A 342 4.35 15.21 -9.09
C VAL A 342 5.35 16.22 -9.65
N ALA A 343 5.38 17.42 -9.06
CA ALA A 343 6.41 18.40 -9.38
C ALA A 343 7.78 17.89 -8.91
N LEU A 344 8.75 17.86 -9.81
CA LEU A 344 10.12 17.45 -9.52
C LEU A 344 10.95 18.65 -9.07
N TYR A 345 11.72 18.45 -7.99
CA TYR A 345 12.67 19.44 -7.49
C TYR A 345 14.08 19.26 -8.06
N SER A 346 14.37 18.09 -8.63
CA SER A 346 15.64 17.78 -9.31
C SER A 346 15.36 16.96 -10.58
N PRO A 347 16.07 17.24 -11.68
CA PRO A 347 16.02 16.41 -12.89
C PRO A 347 16.74 15.06 -12.70
N ASP A 348 17.40 14.80 -11.57
CA ASP A 348 18.04 13.51 -11.30
C ASP A 348 17.04 12.41 -10.92
N ALA A 349 15.77 12.75 -10.67
CA ALA A 349 14.75 11.75 -10.35
C ALA A 349 14.63 10.70 -11.47
N PRO A 350 14.71 9.40 -11.15
CA PRO A 350 14.63 8.34 -12.13
C PRO A 350 13.20 8.09 -12.62
N VAL A 351 13.11 7.60 -13.86
CA VAL A 351 11.92 6.95 -14.41
C VAL A 351 11.63 5.70 -13.60
N VAL A 352 10.37 5.55 -13.17
CA VAL A 352 9.88 4.39 -12.43
C VAL A 352 8.71 3.75 -13.17
N LYS A 353 8.26 2.57 -12.72
CA LYS A 353 7.14 1.84 -13.34
C LYS A 353 5.87 2.69 -13.54
N GLY A 354 5.62 3.64 -12.65
CA GLY A 354 4.45 4.54 -12.73
C GLY A 354 4.66 5.81 -13.56
N THR A 355 5.82 6.00 -14.19
CA THR A 355 6.11 7.18 -15.00
C THR A 355 5.47 7.06 -16.37
N SER A 356 4.44 7.86 -16.63
CA SER A 356 3.78 7.98 -17.94
C SER A 356 4.24 9.19 -18.75
N GLY A 357 4.75 10.24 -18.09
CA GLY A 357 5.23 11.42 -18.78
C GLY A 357 6.13 12.33 -17.97
N LEU A 358 6.75 13.28 -18.68
CA LEU A 358 7.55 14.38 -18.16
C LEU A 358 7.11 15.68 -18.85
N LEU A 359 6.55 16.59 -18.07
CA LEU A 359 6.06 17.88 -18.56
C LEU A 359 7.03 18.98 -18.20
N CYS A 360 7.57 19.62 -19.23
CA CYS A 360 8.39 20.81 -19.14
C CYS A 360 7.50 22.03 -19.41
N LEU A 361 6.99 22.65 -18.36
CA LEU A 361 6.03 23.75 -18.45
C LEU A 361 6.74 25.10 -18.39
N ILE A 362 6.20 26.07 -19.13
CA ILE A 362 6.56 27.50 -19.05
C ILE A 362 5.54 28.25 -18.18
N PRO A 363 5.85 29.46 -17.68
CA PRO A 363 4.94 30.24 -16.84
C PRO A 363 3.54 30.47 -17.41
N GLN A 364 3.38 30.48 -18.73
CA GLN A 364 2.09 30.63 -19.41
C GLN A 364 1.21 29.37 -19.33
N GLU A 365 1.82 28.22 -19.05
CA GLU A 365 1.14 26.93 -18.86
C GLU A 365 0.92 26.63 -17.36
N THR A 366 1.46 27.45 -16.46
CA THR A 366 1.27 27.33 -15.01
C THR A 366 0.30 28.38 -14.49
N THR A 367 -0.41 28.04 -13.43
CA THR A 367 -1.27 28.98 -12.72
C THR A 367 -0.67 29.25 -11.34
N ASP A 368 0.27 30.19 -11.28
CA ASP A 368 0.96 30.56 -10.03
C ASP A 368 0.16 31.57 -9.19
N ARG A 369 -1.18 31.50 -9.26
CA ARG A 369 -2.05 32.35 -8.46
C ARG A 369 -1.91 31.97 -6.98
N PRO A 370 -1.69 32.94 -6.08
CA PRO A 370 -1.66 32.64 -4.66
C PRO A 370 -3.01 32.12 -4.18
N GLU A 371 -2.98 31.21 -3.21
CA GLU A 371 -4.19 30.77 -2.53
C GLU A 371 -4.89 31.99 -1.90
N SER A 372 -6.21 32.08 -2.10
CA SER A 372 -7.07 33.06 -1.45
C SER A 372 -8.20 32.37 -0.67
N PRO A 373 -8.92 33.08 0.22
CA PRO A 373 -10.00 32.48 1.00
C PRO A 373 -11.12 31.90 0.14
N CYS A 374 -11.73 30.80 0.59
CA CYS A 374 -12.86 30.18 -0.08
C CYS A 374 -14.08 31.12 -0.12
N ILE A 375 -14.58 31.41 -1.32
CA ILE A 375 -15.78 32.24 -1.54
C ILE A 375 -17.09 31.44 -1.60
N ARG A 376 -17.03 30.12 -1.32
CA ARG A 376 -18.19 29.20 -1.32
C ARG A 376 -19.01 29.20 -2.62
N CYS A 377 -18.34 29.29 -3.77
CA CYS A 377 -19.01 29.31 -5.08
C CYS A 377 -19.65 27.96 -5.49
N GLY A 378 -19.34 26.85 -4.82
CA GLY A 378 -19.90 25.52 -5.12
C GLY A 378 -19.28 24.80 -6.32
N SER A 379 -18.40 25.44 -7.11
CA SER A 379 -17.83 24.84 -8.33
C SER A 379 -17.11 23.51 -8.07
N CYS A 380 -16.38 23.39 -6.96
CA CYS A 380 -15.68 22.16 -6.60
C CYS A 380 -16.61 20.96 -6.34
N VAL A 381 -17.83 21.21 -5.86
CA VAL A 381 -18.86 20.18 -5.64
C VAL A 381 -19.44 19.73 -6.98
N GLN A 382 -19.77 20.69 -7.84
CA GLN A 382 -20.38 20.43 -9.15
C GLN A 382 -19.49 19.58 -10.08
N VAL A 383 -18.17 19.70 -9.98
CA VAL A 383 -17.22 18.97 -10.83
C VAL A 383 -16.65 17.71 -10.16
N CYS A 384 -17.05 17.39 -8.93
CA CYS A 384 -16.53 16.22 -8.23
C CYS A 384 -17.12 14.94 -8.85
N PRO A 385 -16.32 14.07 -9.49
CA PRO A 385 -16.85 12.88 -10.15
C PRO A 385 -17.33 11.79 -9.18
N MET A 386 -17.03 11.96 -7.89
CA MET A 386 -17.45 11.10 -6.80
C MET A 386 -18.62 11.71 -6.00
N SER A 387 -19.15 12.85 -6.44
CA SER A 387 -20.26 13.57 -5.78
C SER A 387 -19.98 13.92 -4.31
N LEU A 388 -18.72 14.18 -3.97
CA LEU A 388 -18.28 14.58 -2.63
C LEU A 388 -18.50 16.09 -2.39
N MET A 389 -18.19 16.54 -1.18
CA MET A 389 -18.21 17.96 -0.78
C MET A 389 -16.80 18.53 -0.52
N PRO A 390 -15.96 18.76 -1.57
CA PRO A 390 -14.56 19.16 -1.40
C PRO A 390 -14.32 20.41 -0.56
N ASN A 391 -15.23 21.39 -0.63
CA ASN A 391 -15.16 22.63 0.14
C ASN A 391 -15.22 22.36 1.65
N GLU A 392 -16.13 21.49 2.11
CA GLU A 392 -16.29 21.14 3.52
C GLU A 392 -15.15 20.25 3.98
N MET A 393 -14.81 19.23 3.20
CA MET A 393 -13.67 18.36 3.46
C MET A 393 -12.37 19.15 3.65
N ALA A 394 -12.11 20.17 2.81
CA ALA A 394 -10.92 20.98 2.94
C ALA A 394 -10.94 21.88 4.18
N TRP A 395 -12.11 22.35 4.60
CA TRP A 395 -12.25 23.11 5.84
C TRP A 395 -11.96 22.23 7.06
N LEU A 396 -12.52 21.01 7.11
CA LEU A 396 -12.27 20.03 8.17
C LEU A 396 -10.78 19.62 8.23
N ALA A 397 -10.17 19.38 7.07
CA ALA A 397 -8.74 19.05 6.98
C ALA A 397 -7.84 20.18 7.51
N ARG A 398 -8.16 21.44 7.21
CA ARG A 398 -7.44 22.63 7.75
C ARG A 398 -7.63 22.80 9.25
N ALA A 399 -8.81 22.45 9.75
CA ALA A 399 -9.15 22.49 11.17
C ALA A 399 -8.56 21.29 11.95
N GLU A 400 -7.87 20.37 11.29
CA GLU A 400 -7.36 19.11 11.85
C GLU A 400 -8.45 18.22 12.48
N GLN A 401 -9.70 18.36 12.01
CA GLN A 401 -10.84 17.56 12.45
C GLN A 401 -10.90 16.24 11.67
N MET A 402 -9.94 15.35 11.94
CA MET A 402 -9.73 14.12 11.15
C MET A 402 -10.88 13.12 11.25
N GLU A 403 -11.56 13.04 12.40
CA GLU A 403 -12.71 12.15 12.61
C GLU A 403 -13.92 12.61 11.77
N ASP A 404 -14.26 13.90 11.83
CA ASP A 404 -15.32 14.47 11.01
C ASP A 404 -14.98 14.41 9.52
N LEU A 405 -13.71 14.63 9.16
CA LEU A 405 -13.25 14.49 7.78
C LEU A 405 -13.41 13.06 7.26
N ALA A 406 -13.12 12.05 8.08
CA ALA A 406 -13.33 10.65 7.71
C ALA A 406 -14.81 10.35 7.47
N ASN A 407 -15.71 10.95 8.26
CA ASN A 407 -17.16 10.83 8.11
C ASN A 407 -17.73 11.53 6.86
N HIS A 408 -16.90 12.30 6.13
CA HIS A 408 -17.25 12.91 4.84
C HIS A 408 -16.68 12.12 3.65
N ASP A 409 -16.63 10.78 3.77
CA ASP A 409 -16.22 9.85 2.72
C ASP A 409 -14.87 10.19 2.06
N LEU A 410 -13.92 10.71 2.86
CA LEU A 410 -12.60 11.12 2.36
C LEU A 410 -11.91 10.02 1.54
N PHE A 411 -12.08 8.77 1.92
CA PHE A 411 -11.45 7.63 1.27
C PHE A 411 -12.05 7.28 -0.10
N ASP A 412 -13.23 7.80 -0.44
CA ASP A 412 -13.77 7.71 -1.81
C ASP A 412 -13.19 8.76 -2.76
N CYS A 413 -12.50 9.77 -2.24
CA CYS A 413 -11.80 10.74 -3.08
C CYS A 413 -10.72 10.05 -3.92
N ILE A 414 -10.79 10.16 -5.24
CA ILE A 414 -9.81 9.58 -6.18
C ILE A 414 -8.62 10.49 -6.48
N GLU A 415 -8.52 11.65 -5.82
CA GLU A 415 -7.40 12.60 -5.96
C GLU A 415 -7.15 13.12 -7.40
N CYS A 416 -8.20 13.17 -8.22
CA CYS A 416 -8.15 13.62 -9.62
C CYS A 416 -7.92 15.13 -9.79
N GLY A 417 -8.08 15.95 -8.75
CA GLY A 417 -7.77 17.39 -8.88
C GLY A 417 -8.78 18.24 -9.65
N THR A 418 -9.90 17.70 -10.15
CA THR A 418 -10.94 18.51 -10.81
C THR A 418 -11.41 19.68 -9.96
N CYS A 419 -11.58 19.43 -8.66
CA CYS A 419 -11.98 20.44 -7.68
C CYS A 419 -10.93 21.55 -7.50
N SER A 420 -9.64 21.22 -7.58
CA SER A 420 -8.54 22.20 -7.45
C SER A 420 -8.40 23.02 -8.73
N TYR A 421 -8.54 22.37 -9.88
CA TYR A 421 -8.48 22.99 -11.20
C TYR A 421 -9.52 24.10 -11.38
N VAL A 422 -10.79 23.85 -11.00
CA VAL A 422 -11.86 24.85 -11.15
C VAL A 422 -11.92 25.89 -10.04
N CYS A 423 -11.08 25.79 -9.01
CA CYS A 423 -11.19 26.66 -7.84
C CYS A 423 -10.76 28.10 -8.19
N PRO A 424 -11.67 29.09 -8.16
CA PRO A 424 -11.28 30.48 -8.44
C PRO A 424 -10.33 31.04 -7.38
N ALA A 425 -10.39 30.49 -6.17
CA ALA A 425 -9.53 30.88 -5.05
C ALA A 425 -8.15 30.19 -5.06
N SER A 426 -7.87 29.32 -6.05
CA SER A 426 -6.61 28.57 -6.18
C SER A 426 -6.26 27.76 -4.93
N ILE A 427 -7.28 27.17 -4.28
CA ILE A 427 -7.11 26.32 -3.10
C ILE A 427 -6.58 24.94 -3.53
N PRO A 428 -5.46 24.45 -2.97
CA PRO A 428 -4.92 23.12 -3.28
C PRO A 428 -5.69 22.01 -2.55
N LEU A 429 -6.96 21.81 -2.91
CA LEU A 429 -7.89 20.90 -2.22
C LEU A 429 -7.32 19.47 -2.11
N VAL A 430 -6.73 18.94 -3.18
CA VAL A 430 -6.16 17.58 -3.18
C VAL A 430 -5.00 17.44 -2.19
N HIS A 431 -4.20 18.48 -1.97
CA HIS A 431 -3.12 18.41 -0.98
C HIS A 431 -3.68 18.25 0.44
N TYR A 432 -4.77 18.95 0.76
CA TYR A 432 -5.47 18.78 2.05
C TYR A 432 -6.07 17.38 2.19
N PHE A 433 -6.60 16.80 1.12
CA PHE A 433 -7.16 15.44 1.15
C PHE A 433 -6.08 14.38 1.34
N ARG A 434 -4.96 14.50 0.62
CA ARG A 434 -3.77 13.65 0.81
C ARG A 434 -3.26 13.72 2.24
N TYR A 435 -3.16 14.93 2.80
CA TYR A 435 -2.79 15.15 4.20
C TYR A 435 -3.75 14.46 5.17
N GLY A 436 -5.06 14.64 4.97
CA GLY A 436 -6.09 13.99 5.79
C GLY A 436 -6.00 12.47 5.75
N LYS A 437 -5.94 11.88 4.55
CA LYS A 437 -5.83 10.43 4.36
C LYS A 437 -4.57 9.88 5.02
N PHE A 438 -3.44 10.52 4.79
CA PHE A 438 -2.16 10.08 5.37
C PHE A 438 -2.18 10.14 6.90
N THR A 439 -2.77 11.19 7.47
CA THR A 439 -2.89 11.36 8.92
C THR A 439 -3.78 10.29 9.53
N ILE A 440 -4.99 10.10 9.00
CA ILE A 440 -5.94 9.09 9.48
C ILE A 440 -5.34 7.68 9.37
N GLN A 441 -4.77 7.32 8.23
CA GLN A 441 -4.11 6.02 8.05
C GLN A 441 -2.87 5.87 8.95
N GLY A 442 -2.16 6.96 9.23
CA GLY A 442 -1.06 6.99 10.20
C GLY A 442 -1.53 6.62 11.60
N ASP A 443 -2.61 7.25 12.06
CA ASP A 443 -3.21 7.02 13.37
C ASP A 443 -3.78 5.60 13.49
N GLU A 444 -4.46 5.10 12.47
CA GLU A 444 -4.96 3.72 12.41
C GLU A 444 -3.83 2.70 12.49
N ARG A 445 -2.75 2.90 11.73
CA ARG A 445 -1.55 2.04 11.80
C ARG A 445 -0.91 2.09 13.18
N ALA A 446 -0.85 3.25 13.82
CA ALA A 446 -0.31 3.39 15.17
C ALA A 446 -1.18 2.66 16.20
N LYS A 447 -2.51 2.79 16.12
CA LYS A 447 -3.49 2.05 16.94
C LYS A 447 -3.32 0.55 16.76
N HIS A 448 -3.33 0.06 15.52
CA HIS A 448 -3.18 -1.36 15.21
C HIS A 448 -1.84 -1.93 15.71
N ARG A 449 -0.72 -1.21 15.53
CA ARG A 449 0.58 -1.60 16.11
C ARG A 449 0.53 -1.66 17.63
N GLY A 450 -0.15 -0.72 18.27
CA GLY A 450 -0.40 -0.72 19.71
C GLY A 450 -1.18 -1.94 20.16
N ASP A 451 -2.23 -2.31 19.43
CA ASP A 451 -3.07 -3.45 19.76
C ASP A 451 -2.35 -4.80 19.54
N ILE A 452 -1.57 -4.94 18.47
CA ILE A 452 -0.67 -6.09 18.28
C ILE A 452 0.34 -6.18 19.43
N ALA A 453 0.95 -5.06 19.84
CA ALA A 453 1.91 -5.05 20.93
C ALA A 453 1.26 -5.44 22.27
N LYS A 454 0.03 -4.97 22.55
CA LYS A 454 -0.76 -5.39 23.71
C LYS A 454 -1.08 -6.89 23.65
N ALA A 455 -1.56 -7.39 22.50
CA ALA A 455 -1.87 -8.81 22.30
C ALA A 455 -0.64 -9.70 22.51
N ARG A 456 0.53 -9.30 21.98
CA ARG A 456 1.80 -10.03 22.18
C ARG A 456 2.22 -10.05 23.65
N THR A 457 2.01 -8.95 24.37
CA THR A 457 2.33 -8.86 25.79
C THR A 457 1.38 -9.73 26.61
N ALA A 458 0.07 -9.67 26.35
CA ALA A 458 -0.93 -10.52 26.99
C ALA A 458 -0.66 -12.02 26.75
N ALA A 459 -0.32 -12.41 25.52
CA ALA A 459 0.02 -13.79 25.17
C ALA A 459 1.30 -14.28 25.90
N ARG A 460 2.30 -13.41 26.05
CA ARG A 460 3.51 -13.72 26.83
C ARG A 460 3.17 -13.92 28.30
N ASP A 461 2.34 -13.06 28.89
CA ASP A 461 1.95 -13.14 30.29
C ASP A 461 1.12 -14.40 30.57
N GLU A 462 0.19 -14.75 29.67
CA GLU A 462 -0.58 -16.00 29.75
C GLU A 462 0.33 -17.23 29.70
N ARG A 463 1.33 -17.24 28.80
CA ARG A 463 2.32 -18.33 28.73
C ARG A 463 3.11 -18.46 30.04
N LEU A 464 3.55 -17.34 30.60
CA LEU A 464 4.28 -17.33 31.88
C LEU A 464 3.40 -17.80 33.05
N ILE A 465 2.12 -17.47 33.07
CA ILE A 465 1.15 -17.96 34.08
C ILE A 465 0.97 -19.47 33.94
N LYS A 466 0.78 -19.99 32.72
CA LYS A 466 0.66 -21.43 32.45
C LYS A 466 1.92 -22.19 32.87
N GLU A 467 3.11 -21.71 32.50
CA GLU A 467 4.37 -22.32 32.88
C GLU A 467 4.60 -22.33 34.41
N LYS A 468 4.20 -21.25 35.11
CA LYS A 468 4.26 -21.20 36.58
C LYS A 468 3.29 -22.21 37.21
N ALA A 469 2.04 -22.25 36.74
CA ALA A 469 1.03 -23.19 37.23
C ALA A 469 1.45 -24.65 37.00
N GLU A 470 2.02 -24.98 35.84
CA GLU A 470 2.55 -26.32 35.57
C GLU A 470 3.73 -26.69 36.47
N LYS A 471 4.66 -25.75 36.71
CA LYS A 471 5.78 -25.96 37.63
C LYS A 471 5.29 -26.17 39.06
N GLU A 472 4.29 -25.42 39.51
CA GLU A 472 3.67 -25.58 40.82
C GLU A 472 2.91 -26.91 40.94
N ALA A 473 2.15 -27.30 39.91
CA ALA A 473 1.46 -28.59 39.87
C ALA A 473 2.45 -29.77 39.88
N LYS A 474 3.56 -29.69 39.13
CA LYS A 474 4.64 -30.68 39.16
C LYS A 474 5.29 -30.78 40.56
N LYS A 475 5.57 -29.64 41.20
CA LYS A 475 6.10 -29.60 42.57
C LYS A 475 5.11 -30.21 43.58
N ALA A 476 3.82 -29.88 43.48
CA ALA A 476 2.76 -30.43 44.33
C ALA A 476 2.61 -31.94 44.13
N ALA A 477 2.62 -32.42 42.89
CA ALA A 477 2.56 -33.85 42.59
C ALA A 477 3.78 -34.62 43.10
N MET A 478 4.99 -34.04 42.99
CA MET A 478 6.21 -34.63 43.54
C MET A 478 6.17 -34.69 45.07
N LYS A 479 5.68 -33.62 45.73
CA LYS A 479 5.47 -33.57 47.18
C LYS A 479 4.47 -34.65 47.63
N ALA A 480 3.31 -34.75 46.96
CA ALA A 480 2.30 -35.76 47.25
C ALA A 480 2.82 -37.20 47.04
N LYS A 481 3.61 -37.46 45.99
CA LYS A 481 4.27 -38.76 45.78
C LYS A 481 5.26 -39.08 46.90
N ARG A 482 6.03 -38.09 47.36
CA ARG A 482 7.00 -38.26 48.45
C ARG A 482 6.30 -38.53 49.78
N GLU A 483 5.20 -37.83 50.06
CA GLU A 483 4.35 -38.06 51.23
C GLU A 483 3.67 -39.43 51.19
N ALA A 484 3.13 -39.85 50.04
CA ALA A 484 2.54 -41.18 49.84
C ALA A 484 3.58 -42.30 49.98
N ALA A 485 4.79 -42.13 49.45
CA ALA A 485 5.89 -43.09 49.63
C ALA A 485 6.33 -43.20 51.09
N LYS A 486 6.30 -42.08 51.84
CA LYS A 486 6.59 -42.08 53.27
C LYS A 486 5.49 -42.82 54.06
N ALA A 487 4.22 -42.54 53.77
CA ALA A 487 3.09 -43.23 54.36
C ALA A 487 3.05 -44.74 54.02
N ALA A 488 3.45 -45.12 52.79
CA ALA A 488 3.56 -46.53 52.39
C ALA A 488 4.67 -47.24 53.17
N LYS A 489 5.84 -46.60 53.36
CA LYS A 489 6.92 -47.15 54.19
C LYS A 489 6.53 -47.27 55.67
N GLU A 490 5.75 -46.32 56.19
CA GLU A 490 5.21 -46.37 57.55
C GLU A 490 4.14 -47.49 57.69
N ALA A 491 3.34 -47.74 56.66
CA ALA A 491 2.37 -48.85 56.63
C ALA A 491 3.01 -50.24 56.42
N GLU A 492 4.12 -50.31 55.68
CA GLU A 492 4.89 -51.54 55.46
C GLU A 492 5.70 -51.93 56.71
N ALA A 493 6.21 -50.94 57.46
CA ALA A 493 6.77 -51.14 58.80
C ALA A 493 5.73 -51.66 59.82
N ALA A 494 4.45 -51.31 59.63
CA ALA A 494 3.35 -51.82 60.45
C ALA A 494 2.88 -53.24 60.05
N LYS A 495 3.30 -53.77 58.89
CA LYS A 495 2.95 -55.13 58.40
C LYS A 495 4.10 -56.15 58.51
N ALA A 496 5.31 -55.73 58.88
CA ALA A 496 6.44 -56.62 59.15
C ALA A 496 6.48 -57.18 60.59
N GLY A 497 5.40 -56.99 61.35
CA GLY A 497 5.13 -57.71 62.59
C GLY A 497 3.95 -58.64 62.39
N ASP A 498 4.24 -59.95 62.39
CA ASP A 498 3.35 -61.08 62.70
C ASP A 498 2.92 -62.00 61.53
N THR A 499 3.35 -63.26 61.63
CA THR A 499 2.76 -64.48 61.04
C THR A 499 3.40 -65.67 61.78
N PRO A 500 2.84 -66.90 61.78
CA PRO A 500 1.49 -67.38 61.34
C PRO A 500 0.84 -68.40 62.33
N ALA A 501 -0.43 -68.80 62.11
CA ALA A 501 -0.87 -70.23 62.12
C ALA A 501 -2.38 -70.47 61.88
N ALA A 502 -2.64 -71.58 61.15
CA ALA A 502 -3.76 -72.55 61.21
C ALA A 502 -5.13 -72.32 60.50
N ASP A 503 -5.31 -73.13 59.44
CA ASP A 503 -6.40 -74.05 59.06
C ASP A 503 -7.88 -73.67 58.86
N ALA A 504 -8.43 -74.39 57.84
CA ALA A 504 -9.82 -74.77 57.54
C ALA A 504 -10.72 -73.83 56.70
N ALA A 505 -11.24 -74.39 55.60
CA ALA A 505 -12.48 -73.97 54.92
C ALA A 505 -13.67 -74.80 55.49
N PRO A 506 -14.97 -74.43 55.35
CA PRO A 506 -15.56 -73.63 54.26
C PRO A 506 -16.73 -72.66 54.61
N ALA A 507 -17.26 -72.01 53.56
CA ALA A 507 -18.58 -71.37 53.38
C ALA A 507 -18.84 -69.94 53.91
N GLY A 508 -19.42 -69.08 53.04
CA GLY A 508 -20.27 -67.94 53.42
C GLY A 508 -19.82 -66.54 52.98
N ASP A 509 -20.49 -66.03 51.94
CA ASP A 509 -21.01 -64.66 51.76
C ASP A 509 -20.09 -63.40 51.76
N ASP A 510 -19.85 -62.93 50.54
CA ASP A 510 -20.21 -61.59 50.03
C ASP A 510 -20.04 -60.36 50.97
N LYS A 511 -18.80 -59.84 51.09
CA LYS A 511 -18.57 -58.49 51.64
C LYS A 511 -17.32 -57.77 51.10
N ALA A 512 -16.92 -58.04 49.85
CA ALA A 512 -15.84 -57.29 49.18
C ALA A 512 -16.34 -56.37 48.04
N ALA A 513 -17.56 -56.57 47.54
CA ALA A 513 -18.12 -55.78 46.43
C ALA A 513 -18.80 -54.45 46.86
N ARG A 514 -18.99 -54.20 48.17
CA ARG A 514 -19.74 -53.03 48.68
C ARG A 514 -18.86 -51.83 49.06
N ALA A 515 -17.56 -52.02 49.28
CA ALA A 515 -16.63 -50.92 49.60
C ALA A 515 -16.07 -50.21 48.35
N ALA A 516 -15.94 -50.91 47.21
CA ALA A 516 -15.46 -50.33 45.96
C ALA A 516 -16.49 -49.40 45.28
N ARG A 517 -17.80 -49.60 45.53
CA ARG A 517 -18.87 -48.75 44.98
C ARG A 517 -19.19 -47.49 45.79
N ALA A 518 -18.76 -47.40 47.05
CA ALA A 518 -18.98 -46.22 47.89
C ALA A 518 -17.93 -45.10 47.65
N ALA A 519 -16.69 -45.45 47.28
CA ALA A 519 -15.65 -44.47 46.99
C ALA A 519 -15.79 -43.82 45.59
N ALA A 520 -16.39 -44.53 44.64
CA ALA A 520 -16.66 -44.02 43.29
C ALA A 520 -17.86 -43.04 43.25
N ALA A 521 -18.86 -43.22 44.11
CA ALA A 521 -20.04 -42.35 44.17
C ALA A 521 -19.76 -40.97 44.82
N ALA A 522 -18.83 -40.89 45.78
CA ALA A 522 -18.46 -39.63 46.43
C ALA A 522 -17.61 -38.69 45.55
N LYS A 523 -16.86 -39.24 44.58
CA LYS A 523 -16.06 -38.46 43.63
C LYS A 523 -16.88 -37.89 42.47
N ALA A 524 -17.93 -38.59 42.04
CA ALA A 524 -18.86 -38.12 41.02
C ALA A 524 -19.79 -36.99 41.51
N ALA A 525 -20.17 -36.99 42.80
CA ALA A 525 -21.04 -35.96 43.38
C ALA A 525 -20.36 -34.59 43.58
N LYS A 526 -19.02 -34.53 43.70
CA LYS A 526 -18.27 -33.26 43.85
C LYS A 526 -17.91 -32.60 42.51
N ALA A 527 -17.84 -33.38 41.43
CA ALA A 527 -17.60 -32.87 40.07
C ALA A 527 -18.89 -32.32 39.42
N ALA A 528 -20.07 -32.83 39.79
CA ALA A 528 -21.36 -32.35 39.27
C ALA A 528 -21.88 -31.05 39.93
N LYS A 529 -21.29 -30.61 41.05
CA LYS A 529 -21.69 -29.36 41.75
C LYS A 529 -20.92 -28.11 41.29
N ALA A 530 -19.86 -28.26 40.51
CA ALA A 530 -19.07 -27.14 39.98
C ALA A 530 -19.42 -26.78 38.51
N ALA A 531 -20.31 -27.53 37.86
CA ALA A 531 -20.67 -27.36 36.45
C ALA A 531 -22.14 -26.90 36.24
N LYS A 532 -22.83 -26.43 37.29
CA LYS A 532 -24.26 -26.04 37.21
C LYS A 532 -24.59 -24.72 37.90
N GLU A 533 -23.67 -23.76 37.88
CA GLU A 533 -23.94 -22.36 38.26
C GLU A 533 -23.25 -21.42 37.25
N SER A 534 -23.77 -21.42 36.02
CA SER A 534 -23.66 -20.30 35.10
C SER A 534 -25.04 -20.06 34.50
N GLY A 535 -25.77 -19.09 35.05
CA GLY A 535 -27.04 -18.61 34.50
C GLY A 535 -27.81 -17.70 35.47
N GLY A 536 -27.78 -16.39 35.20
CA GLY A 536 -28.89 -15.46 35.50
C GLY A 536 -28.78 -14.48 36.67
N GLU A 537 -28.52 -13.21 36.33
CA GLU A 537 -29.02 -11.93 36.91
C GLU A 537 -28.71 -11.45 38.35
N ALA A 538 -28.68 -10.11 38.49
CA ALA A 538 -28.04 -9.27 39.51
C ALA A 538 -28.71 -9.22 40.91
N PRO A 539 -28.01 -8.67 41.93
CA PRO A 539 -28.37 -7.32 42.39
C PRO A 539 -27.21 -6.38 42.84
N ALA A 540 -27.55 -5.09 42.94
CA ALA A 540 -26.79 -3.90 43.40
C ALA A 540 -26.46 -3.94 44.92
N ASP A 541 -25.65 -3.09 45.57
CA ASP A 541 -24.70 -1.98 45.28
C ASP A 541 -23.80 -1.84 46.55
N ASP A 542 -22.86 -0.90 46.54
CA ASP A 542 -22.10 -0.35 47.71
C ASP A 542 -20.79 -1.05 48.16
N ASP A 543 -19.74 -1.03 47.32
CA ASP A 543 -18.34 -0.79 47.79
C ASP A 543 -17.34 -0.44 46.64
N LYS A 544 -17.82 0.23 45.58
CA LYS A 544 -17.01 0.47 44.36
C LYS A 544 -16.35 1.85 44.31
N ALA A 545 -16.93 2.85 44.97
CA ALA A 545 -16.42 4.23 44.98
C ALA A 545 -15.14 4.40 45.84
N ALA A 546 -15.04 3.71 46.97
CA ALA A 546 -13.88 3.82 47.88
C ALA A 546 -12.60 3.16 47.32
N ARG A 547 -12.75 2.07 46.56
CA ARG A 547 -11.62 1.36 45.92
C ARG A 547 -11.11 2.08 44.66
N ALA A 548 -11.99 2.71 43.89
CA ALA A 548 -11.62 3.50 42.72
C ALA A 548 -10.81 4.76 43.07
N ALA A 549 -11.19 5.47 44.14
CA ALA A 549 -10.48 6.67 44.60
C ALA A 549 -9.05 6.34 45.12
N LYS A 550 -8.87 5.18 45.78
CA LYS A 550 -7.57 4.75 46.30
C LYS A 550 -6.62 4.27 45.19
N ALA A 551 -7.16 3.62 44.15
CA ALA A 551 -6.40 3.21 42.97
C ALA A 551 -5.94 4.41 42.11
N ALA A 552 -6.80 5.43 41.95
CA ALA A 552 -6.46 6.65 41.21
C ALA A 552 -5.35 7.47 41.89
N LYS A 553 -5.37 7.56 43.24
CA LYS A 553 -4.34 8.28 44.01
C LYS A 553 -2.98 7.57 43.96
N ALA A 554 -2.96 6.23 43.97
CA ALA A 554 -1.75 5.43 43.82
C ALA A 554 -1.14 5.52 42.40
N ALA A 555 -1.99 5.53 41.36
CA ALA A 555 -1.54 5.70 39.98
C ALA A 555 -0.94 7.10 39.72
N LYS A 556 -1.51 8.16 40.33
CA LYS A 556 -1.00 9.54 40.20
C LYS A 556 0.36 9.72 40.90
N ALA A 557 0.56 9.09 42.06
CA ALA A 557 1.84 9.09 42.77
C ALA A 557 2.94 8.31 42.02
N ALA A 558 2.61 7.17 41.40
CA ALA A 558 3.55 6.40 40.57
C ALA A 558 3.98 7.16 39.30
N LYS A 559 3.07 7.93 38.69
CA LYS A 559 3.36 8.75 37.50
C LYS A 559 4.28 9.95 37.82
N ALA A 560 4.09 10.58 38.99
CA ALA A 560 4.95 11.66 39.47
C ALA A 560 6.37 11.18 39.83
N ALA A 561 6.50 10.00 40.45
CA ALA A 561 7.79 9.41 40.77
C ALA A 561 8.60 9.00 39.52
N LYS A 562 7.91 8.58 38.45
CA LYS A 562 8.53 8.27 37.16
C LYS A 562 9.05 9.52 36.44
N ALA A 563 8.25 10.59 36.41
CA ALA A 563 8.64 11.87 35.83
C ALA A 563 9.86 12.51 36.55
N ALA A 564 9.95 12.37 37.88
CA ALA A 564 11.10 12.84 38.65
C ALA A 564 12.40 12.06 38.36
N ARG A 565 12.30 10.75 38.09
CA ARG A 565 13.45 9.92 37.68
C ARG A 565 13.93 10.23 36.27
N GLU A 566 13.00 10.46 35.35
CA GLU A 566 13.32 10.81 33.95
C GLU A 566 13.95 12.22 33.85
N ALA A 567 13.50 13.17 34.67
CA ALA A 567 14.11 14.51 34.76
C ALA A 567 15.53 14.49 35.37
N LYS A 568 15.82 13.55 36.28
CA LYS A 568 17.16 13.39 36.85
C LYS A 568 18.13 12.75 35.85
N ALA A 569 17.68 11.75 35.10
CA ALA A 569 18.47 11.11 34.04
C ALA A 569 18.80 12.06 32.87
N ALA A 570 17.89 12.99 32.54
CA ALA A 570 18.14 14.01 31.52
C ALA A 570 19.15 15.09 31.96
N LYS A 571 19.31 15.30 33.28
CA LYS A 571 20.27 16.26 33.84
C LYS A 571 21.69 15.69 33.95
N GLU A 572 21.81 14.37 34.10
CA GLU A 572 23.09 13.65 34.17
C GLU A 572 23.68 13.37 32.77
N ALA A 573 22.87 13.42 31.70
CA ALA A 573 23.34 13.23 30.32
C ALA A 573 23.84 14.51 29.61
N ALA A 574 23.80 15.66 30.29
CA ALA A 574 24.11 16.98 29.70
C ALA A 574 25.45 17.58 30.16
N GLY A 575 26.33 16.80 30.80
CA GLY A 575 27.65 17.26 31.20
C GLY A 575 28.74 16.26 30.81
N GLU A 576 29.42 16.53 29.71
CA GLU A 576 30.88 16.38 29.47
C GLU A 576 31.15 16.43 27.95
N ASP A 577 32.12 17.25 27.56
CA ASP A 577 32.43 17.67 26.18
C ASP A 577 33.95 17.56 25.92
N SER A 578 34.37 17.22 24.69
CA SER A 578 35.70 17.48 24.01
C SER A 578 36.02 16.38 22.97
N ALA A 579 36.68 16.59 21.81
CA ALA A 579 37.11 17.73 20.99
C ALA A 579 37.64 17.19 19.62
N ALA A 580 37.43 17.88 18.48
CA ALA A 580 38.35 18.01 17.31
C ALA A 580 37.75 18.71 16.05
N ALA A 581 38.39 19.82 15.62
CA ALA A 581 38.69 20.38 14.26
C ALA A 581 37.67 20.43 13.06
N PRO A 582 37.86 21.38 12.10
CA PRO A 582 36.74 22.17 11.57
C PRO A 582 36.52 22.05 10.03
N GLU A 583 35.53 21.28 9.60
CA GLU A 583 34.81 21.45 8.31
C GLU A 583 33.29 21.14 8.41
N ASP A 584 32.79 20.80 9.61
CA ASP A 584 31.42 20.34 9.86
C ASP A 584 30.44 21.42 10.39
N ASP A 585 30.88 22.69 10.44
CA ASP A 585 30.21 23.73 11.24
C ASP A 585 28.84 24.15 10.65
N GLU A 586 28.65 24.10 9.32
CA GLU A 586 27.37 24.49 8.71
C GLU A 586 26.29 23.39 8.85
N ARG A 587 26.69 22.12 8.80
CA ARG A 587 25.78 20.97 8.96
C ARG A 587 25.39 20.79 10.43
N ALA A 588 26.34 20.97 11.35
CA ALA A 588 26.10 20.98 12.78
C ALA A 588 25.19 22.16 13.18
N ALA A 589 25.40 23.36 12.62
CA ALA A 589 24.55 24.52 12.88
C ALA A 589 23.09 24.31 12.39
N ARG A 590 22.91 23.68 11.22
CA ARG A 590 21.56 23.34 10.70
C ARG A 590 20.87 22.27 11.55
N ALA A 591 21.59 21.24 11.99
CA ALA A 591 21.07 20.21 12.88
C ALA A 591 20.71 20.76 14.26
N ALA A 592 21.53 21.64 14.83
CA ALA A 592 21.26 22.31 16.09
C ALA A 592 20.04 23.25 16.01
N LYS A 593 19.89 23.97 14.88
CA LYS A 593 18.71 24.82 14.63
C LYS A 593 17.43 24.01 14.49
N ALA A 594 17.49 22.86 13.80
CA ALA A 594 16.35 21.93 13.67
C ALA A 594 15.99 21.30 15.02
N ALA A 595 16.97 20.89 15.83
CA ALA A 595 16.74 20.35 17.17
C ALA A 595 16.11 21.39 18.12
N LYS A 596 16.58 22.65 18.05
CA LYS A 596 16.03 23.76 18.85
C LYS A 596 14.62 24.13 18.43
N ALA A 597 14.30 24.09 17.13
CA ALA A 597 12.95 24.28 16.61
C ALA A 597 12.00 23.14 17.04
N ALA A 598 12.46 21.89 17.00
CA ALA A 598 11.69 20.74 17.48
C ALA A 598 11.44 20.78 19.00
N ALA A 599 12.42 21.24 19.78
CA ALA A 599 12.27 21.45 21.22
C ALA A 599 11.28 22.57 21.54
N ALA A 600 11.33 23.69 20.79
CA ALA A 600 10.40 24.80 20.94
C ALA A 600 8.96 24.40 20.57
N ALA A 601 8.77 23.61 19.50
CA ALA A 601 7.47 23.08 19.10
C ALA A 601 6.89 22.12 20.16
N LYS A 602 7.72 21.26 20.76
CA LYS A 602 7.31 20.40 21.87
C LYS A 602 6.93 21.19 23.12
N ALA A 603 7.69 22.25 23.45
CA ALA A 603 7.38 23.12 24.57
C ALA A 603 6.07 23.90 24.36
N ALA A 604 5.83 24.40 23.14
CA ALA A 604 4.59 25.07 22.78
C ALA A 604 3.37 24.14 22.84
N LYS A 605 3.52 22.88 22.38
CA LYS A 605 2.48 21.86 22.49
C LYS A 605 2.17 21.53 23.96
N ALA A 606 3.18 21.33 24.78
CA ALA A 606 3.01 21.07 26.21
C ALA A 606 2.34 22.23 26.94
N ALA A 607 2.68 23.48 26.59
CA ALA A 607 2.03 24.67 27.16
C ALA A 607 0.54 24.77 26.75
N ARG A 608 0.20 24.41 25.51
CA ARG A 608 -1.18 24.41 25.01
C ARG A 608 -2.02 23.32 25.66
N GLU A 609 -1.46 22.14 25.85
CA GLU A 609 -2.10 21.03 26.58
C GLU A 609 -2.29 21.35 28.06
N ALA A 610 -1.33 22.02 28.70
CA ALA A 610 -1.45 22.49 30.08
C ALA A 610 -2.53 23.56 30.25
N LYS A 611 -2.66 24.48 29.28
CA LYS A 611 -3.72 25.50 29.27
C LYS A 611 -5.10 24.87 29.11
N LYS A 612 -5.25 23.91 28.19
CA LYS A 612 -6.50 23.17 27.97
C LYS A 612 -6.93 22.38 29.21
N ALA A 613 -5.97 21.76 29.91
CA ALA A 613 -6.23 21.04 31.15
C ALA A 613 -6.59 21.94 32.34
N ALA A 614 -6.19 23.23 32.30
CA ALA A 614 -6.56 24.22 33.31
C ALA A 614 -7.95 24.82 33.05
N GLU A 615 -8.32 25.02 31.78
CA GLU A 615 -9.67 25.46 31.38
C GLU A 615 -10.73 24.39 31.70
N GLU A 616 -10.43 23.10 31.49
CA GLU A 616 -11.33 21.98 31.84
C GLU A 616 -11.48 21.73 33.37
N GLN A 617 -10.67 22.36 34.22
CA GLN A 617 -10.76 22.28 35.69
C GLN A 617 -11.37 23.53 36.34
N GLY A 618 -11.70 24.56 35.55
CA GLY A 618 -12.28 25.82 36.02
C GLY A 618 -13.82 25.91 35.89
N GLU A 619 -14.48 24.94 35.25
CA GLU A 619 -15.94 24.88 35.06
C GLU A 619 -16.60 23.73 35.83
N GLY A 620 -16.06 23.39 37.01
CA GLY A 620 -16.61 22.37 37.92
C GLY A 620 -17.07 22.95 39.25
#